data_AF-A0A2I4CB47-F1
#
_entry.id   AF-A0A2I4CB47-F1
#
_cell.length_a   1.000
_cell.length_b   1.000
_cell.length_c   1.000
_cell.angle_alpha   90.00
_cell.angle_beta   90.00
_cell.angle_gamma   90.00
#
_symmetry.space_group_name_H-M   'P 1'
#
loop_
_entity.id
_entity.type
_entity.pdbx_description
1 polymer ?
#
loop_
_entity_poly.entity_id
_entity_poly.type
_entity_poly.pdbx_seq_one_letter_code
_entity_poly.pdbx_strand_id
1 'polypeptide(L)'
;MLLLLTSLLLIELDCFLGAPTGREVYRMPQSALKALSDRGTVVLEAAMASALSALERASSERSQAEAGCRGCTPCLFQNCGQLSASCSSPSSALSEPACDGISKAQKIQDEAERSWALSQACAYYQHRCPPAELDSESCIRIMGESCSARVLQCSLLNTMQNLEPSIQTHAQAVCGQRSATVRNITQPRSRIVGGFPAPPGSWPWLVNLQLDGGLMCGGVLVDSSWVATAAHCFAGGRGESYWTAVVGEFDITKADPNEQVLKVNRIIPHPKFNPKTFNNDIALVELTSPAVLSQHVTPVCLPSDTDPPTGSPCLVAGWGSLYEDGPSADVVMEAKVPLLPQSTCKSTLGKDLVTNTMLCAGYLSGGIDSCQGDSGGPLIYQDPFSGRFQLQGITSWGDGCGEKGKPGVYTRVSAFTDWIQAEIQKSSGSREPTCPELLKTTEMTEEEQKSEFHSLCHFYTLTCPPAQSDSSCSQMAEDKCFTRFKKCQLRAFLQTLLDLLQRAEDYIRDKVDLTFFTQTLPQLVENIYSSAFTHGRERRDLNHVLTQISRARWNCDSSRTRSPTGFIPRRWTLSG
;
A
#
# COMPACT_ATOMS: atom_id res chain seq x y z
N MET A 1 -23.36 -2.73 2.73
CA MET A 1 -23.99 -1.73 3.61
C MET A 1 -25.14 -0.96 2.97
N LEU A 2 -25.05 -0.57 1.68
CA LEU A 2 -26.16 0.13 1.00
C LEU A 2 -27.42 -0.72 0.75
N LEU A 3 -27.28 -2.04 0.64
CA LEU A 3 -28.40 -2.99 0.49
C LEU A 3 -29.12 -3.35 1.80
N LEU A 4 -28.52 -3.06 2.97
CA LEU A 4 -29.16 -3.26 4.28
C LEU A 4 -29.97 -2.04 4.74
N LEU A 5 -29.59 -0.84 4.26
CA LEU A 5 -30.31 0.40 4.54
C LEU A 5 -31.59 0.56 3.70
N THR A 6 -31.65 -0.04 2.51
CA THR A 6 -32.86 -0.04 1.69
C THR A 6 -33.92 -1.02 2.20
N SER A 7 -33.51 -2.08 2.93
CA SER A 7 -34.44 -3.05 3.52
C SER A 7 -35.16 -2.53 4.77
N LEU A 8 -34.54 -1.63 5.55
CA LEU A 8 -35.15 -1.07 6.77
C LEU A 8 -36.14 0.07 6.49
N LEU A 9 -36.01 0.78 5.36
CA LEU A 9 -36.91 1.88 5.00
C LEU A 9 -38.24 1.41 4.38
N LEU A 10 -38.36 0.13 4.02
CA LEU A 10 -39.59 -0.45 3.45
C LEU A 10 -40.45 -1.19 4.49
N ILE A 11 -40.00 -1.28 5.76
CA ILE A 11 -40.73 -1.97 6.83
C ILE A 11 -41.63 -1.01 7.64
N GLU A 12 -41.40 0.31 7.57
CA GLU A 12 -42.19 1.32 8.30
C GLU A 12 -43.41 1.86 7.52
N LEU A 13 -43.68 1.39 6.30
CA LEU A 13 -44.66 2.04 5.41
C LEU A 13 -45.91 1.24 5.01
N ASP A 14 -46.11 -0.01 5.42
CA ASP A 14 -47.37 -0.71 5.10
C ASP A 14 -47.75 -1.83 6.09
N CYS A 15 -48.21 -1.45 7.28
CA CYS A 15 -49.19 -2.25 8.02
C CYS A 15 -50.35 -1.36 8.48
N PHE A 16 -51.27 -1.19 7.54
CA PHE A 16 -52.65 -0.74 7.69
C PHE A 16 -53.40 -1.45 8.84
N LEU A 17 -53.95 -0.68 9.79
CA LEU A 17 -55.41 -0.49 9.98
C LEU A 17 -55.74 0.18 11.34
N GLY A 18 -56.37 1.37 11.28
CA GLY A 18 -57.35 1.81 12.30
C GLY A 18 -57.05 3.09 13.08
N ALA A 19 -57.35 4.27 12.51
CA ALA A 19 -57.71 5.47 13.30
C ALA A 19 -59.16 5.30 13.82
N PRO A 20 -59.62 5.93 14.94
CA PRO A 20 -59.72 7.40 15.00
C PRO A 20 -59.56 8.11 16.37
N THR A 21 -58.98 9.32 16.29
CA THR A 21 -59.36 10.63 16.89
C THR A 21 -59.74 10.80 18.37
N GLY A 22 -59.07 11.76 19.05
CA GLY A 22 -59.78 12.75 19.89
C GLY A 22 -59.10 13.29 21.17
N ARG A 23 -58.32 14.39 21.02
CA ARG A 23 -58.02 15.51 21.97
C ARG A 23 -57.24 15.22 23.28
N GLU A 24 -56.33 16.09 23.75
CA GLU A 24 -56.05 17.50 23.46
C GLU A 24 -54.58 17.87 23.78
N VAL A 25 -53.88 18.54 22.85
CA VAL A 25 -52.53 19.12 23.06
C VAL A 25 -52.69 20.62 23.29
N TYR A 26 -52.07 21.13 24.36
CA TYR A 26 -52.10 22.54 24.74
C TYR A 26 -51.44 23.41 23.64
N ARG A 27 -52.20 24.35 23.05
CA ARG A 27 -51.71 25.30 22.05
C ARG A 27 -51.12 26.53 22.73
N MET A 28 -49.84 26.83 22.47
CA MET A 28 -49.24 28.09 22.92
C MET A 28 -49.92 29.31 22.26
N PRO A 29 -50.08 30.42 23.00
CA PRO A 29 -50.75 31.61 22.48
C PRO A 29 -49.91 32.31 21.40
N GLN A 30 -50.58 32.81 20.36
CA GLN A 30 -49.97 33.49 19.20
C GLN A 30 -49.13 34.73 19.58
N SER A 31 -49.36 35.34 20.74
CA SER A 31 -48.55 36.45 21.24
C SER A 31 -47.11 36.05 21.59
N ALA A 32 -46.89 34.82 22.06
CA ALA A 32 -45.56 34.30 22.37
C ALA A 32 -44.77 33.94 21.10
N LEU A 33 -45.45 33.37 20.09
CA LEU A 33 -44.88 33.10 18.77
C LEU A 33 -44.49 34.40 18.05
N LYS A 34 -45.29 35.46 18.19
CA LYS A 34 -44.99 36.77 17.59
C LYS A 34 -43.85 37.49 18.31
N ALA A 35 -43.76 37.39 19.65
CA ALA A 35 -42.63 37.95 20.41
C ALA A 35 -41.28 37.25 20.14
N LEU A 36 -41.30 35.93 19.87
CA LEU A 36 -40.12 35.18 19.43
C LEU A 36 -39.71 35.54 17.99
N SER A 37 -40.68 35.74 17.10
CA SER A 37 -40.46 36.17 15.72
C SER A 37 -39.86 37.59 15.64
N ASP A 38 -40.37 38.55 16.42
CA ASP A 38 -40.01 39.97 16.30
C ASP A 38 -38.65 40.32 16.96
N ARG A 39 -38.18 39.55 17.96
CA ARG A 39 -36.83 39.74 18.54
C ARG A 39 -35.74 38.89 17.86
N GLY A 40 -36.10 37.72 17.33
CA GLY A 40 -35.16 36.86 16.61
C GLY A 40 -34.79 37.42 15.23
N THR A 41 -35.75 38.02 14.53
CA THR A 41 -35.52 38.64 13.21
C THR A 41 -34.62 39.88 13.29
N VAL A 42 -34.79 40.75 14.28
CA VAL A 42 -33.98 41.98 14.41
C VAL A 42 -32.51 41.67 14.75
N VAL A 43 -32.26 40.63 15.57
CA VAL A 43 -30.89 40.18 15.88
C VAL A 43 -30.25 39.52 14.66
N LEU A 44 -31.02 38.74 13.90
CA LEU A 44 -30.54 38.10 12.68
C LEU A 44 -30.28 39.11 11.56
N GLU A 45 -31.14 40.12 11.41
CA GLU A 45 -31.00 41.21 10.44
C GLU A 45 -29.80 42.10 10.77
N ALA A 46 -29.60 42.43 12.05
CA ALA A 46 -28.41 43.16 12.50
C ALA A 46 -27.12 42.33 12.29
N ALA A 47 -27.16 41.02 12.55
CA ALA A 47 -26.03 40.14 12.31
C ALA A 47 -25.71 40.00 10.81
N MET A 48 -26.74 39.85 9.96
CA MET A 48 -26.58 39.76 8.51
C MET A 48 -26.11 41.09 7.91
N ALA A 49 -26.64 42.24 8.36
CA ALA A 49 -26.18 43.56 7.92
C ALA A 49 -24.74 43.83 8.36
N SER A 50 -24.35 43.41 9.57
CA SER A 50 -22.97 43.52 10.04
C SER A 50 -22.02 42.61 9.27
N ALA A 51 -22.48 41.40 8.89
CA ALA A 51 -21.72 40.48 8.05
C ALA A 51 -21.57 41.01 6.62
N LEU A 52 -22.63 41.57 6.02
CA LEU A 52 -22.59 42.19 4.69
C LEU A 52 -21.64 43.40 4.68
N SER A 53 -21.73 44.28 5.68
CA SER A 53 -20.84 45.44 5.80
C SER A 53 -19.37 45.03 5.99
N ALA A 54 -19.11 43.93 6.70
CA ALA A 54 -17.76 43.38 6.83
C ALA A 54 -17.26 42.81 5.50
N LEU A 55 -18.13 42.16 4.73
CA LEU A 55 -17.81 41.63 3.40
C LEU A 55 -17.53 42.75 2.39
N GLU A 56 -18.35 43.81 2.40
CA GLU A 56 -18.18 44.99 1.54
C GLU A 56 -16.90 45.77 1.89
N ARG A 57 -16.57 45.91 3.19
CA ARG A 57 -15.28 46.49 3.60
C ARG A 57 -14.10 45.65 3.13
N ALA A 58 -14.16 44.33 3.33
CA ALA A 58 -13.11 43.42 2.86
C ALA A 58 -12.96 43.45 1.33
N SER A 59 -14.07 43.52 0.60
CA SER A 59 -14.08 43.65 -0.86
C SER A 59 -13.52 45.00 -1.32
N SER A 60 -13.89 46.10 -0.67
CA SER A 60 -13.38 47.45 -0.99
C SER A 60 -11.90 47.60 -0.66
N GLU A 61 -11.43 47.05 0.47
CA GLU A 61 -10.02 47.02 0.85
C GLU A 61 -9.20 46.19 -0.15
N ARG A 62 -9.75 45.06 -0.60
CA ARG A 62 -9.16 44.24 -1.67
C ARG A 62 -9.11 44.98 -3.00
N SER A 63 -10.18 45.63 -3.44
CA SER A 63 -10.19 46.40 -4.69
C SER A 63 -9.27 47.64 -4.63
N GLN A 64 -9.11 48.27 -3.47
CA GLN A 64 -8.12 49.34 -3.27
C GLN A 64 -6.68 48.80 -3.27
N ALA A 65 -6.44 47.62 -2.69
CA ALA A 65 -5.15 46.95 -2.76
C ALA A 65 -4.80 46.51 -4.20
N GLU A 66 -5.77 46.00 -4.95
CA GLU A 66 -5.63 45.63 -6.37
C GLU A 66 -5.34 46.86 -7.26
N ALA A 67 -5.95 48.02 -6.97
CA ALA A 67 -5.69 49.26 -7.69
C ALA A 67 -4.25 49.81 -7.51
N GLY A 68 -3.59 49.49 -6.39
CA GLY A 68 -2.21 49.87 -6.10
C GLY A 68 -1.13 48.97 -6.71
N CYS A 69 -1.52 47.80 -7.24
CA CYS A 69 -0.60 46.74 -7.69
C CYS A 69 -0.56 46.54 -9.21
N ARG A 70 -0.91 47.55 -10.01
CA ARG A 70 -0.84 47.46 -11.49
C ARG A 70 0.56 47.03 -11.94
N GLY A 71 0.66 45.81 -12.48
CA GLY A 71 1.90 45.20 -12.97
C GLY A 71 2.50 44.11 -12.08
N CYS A 72 1.90 43.78 -10.93
CA CYS A 72 2.29 42.64 -10.09
C CYS A 72 1.41 41.41 -10.38
N THR A 73 1.97 40.20 -10.23
CA THR A 73 1.16 38.96 -10.27
C THR A 73 0.22 38.90 -9.05
N PRO A 74 -1.09 38.64 -9.24
CA PRO A 74 -2.04 38.54 -8.14
C PRO A 74 -1.77 37.31 -7.25
N CYS A 75 -2.24 37.36 -6.01
CA CYS A 75 -2.19 36.22 -5.11
C CYS A 75 -3.08 35.08 -5.64
N LEU A 76 -2.46 33.95 -6.02
CA LEU A 76 -3.14 32.79 -6.62
C LEU A 76 -3.59 31.74 -5.59
N PHE A 77 -3.06 31.82 -4.37
CA PHE A 77 -3.26 30.85 -3.30
C PHE A 77 -3.91 31.51 -2.07
N GLN A 78 -4.47 30.72 -1.16
CA GLN A 78 -5.12 31.28 0.03
C GLN A 78 -4.12 32.09 0.86
N ASN A 79 -4.52 33.33 1.17
CA ASN A 79 -3.87 34.23 2.12
C ASN A 79 -2.37 34.50 1.84
N CYS A 80 -2.03 35.49 1.00
CA CYS A 80 -0.65 35.95 0.83
C CYS A 80 -0.19 36.98 1.89
N GLY A 81 -0.99 37.24 2.93
CA GLY A 81 -0.71 38.24 3.96
C GLY A 81 -0.62 39.69 3.46
N GLN A 82 -0.18 40.60 4.34
CA GLN A 82 0.06 42.02 4.05
C GLN A 82 1.55 42.29 3.70
N LEU A 83 2.13 41.45 2.84
CA LEU A 83 3.54 41.56 2.47
C LEU A 83 3.70 42.63 1.38
N SER A 84 4.68 43.53 1.54
CA SER A 84 5.03 44.55 0.54
C SER A 84 6.47 44.35 0.06
N ALA A 85 6.63 43.99 -1.20
CA ALA A 85 7.93 43.81 -1.86
C ALA A 85 7.90 44.41 -3.27
N SER A 86 9.08 44.72 -3.83
CA SER A 86 9.21 45.16 -5.22
C SER A 86 8.85 44.01 -6.17
N CYS A 87 7.78 44.16 -6.93
CA CYS A 87 7.38 43.17 -7.94
C CYS A 87 8.29 43.21 -9.16
N SER A 88 8.61 42.04 -9.70
CA SER A 88 9.21 41.91 -11.03
C SER A 88 8.14 42.15 -12.09
N SER A 89 8.40 43.02 -13.05
CA SER A 89 7.49 43.29 -14.18
C SER A 89 7.12 42.00 -14.94
N PRO A 90 5.88 41.86 -15.49
CA PRO A 90 5.43 40.67 -16.24
C PRO A 90 6.32 40.32 -17.43
N SER A 91 7.05 41.29 -17.96
CA SER A 91 8.02 41.13 -19.05
C SER A 91 9.28 40.33 -18.67
N SER A 92 9.42 39.86 -17.43
CA SER A 92 10.59 39.11 -16.94
C SER A 92 10.42 37.58 -16.95
N ALA A 93 9.22 37.04 -17.16
CA ALA A 93 8.95 35.59 -17.14
C ALA A 93 8.88 35.01 -18.57
N LEU A 94 10.04 34.82 -19.20
CA LEU A 94 10.15 34.27 -20.57
C LEU A 94 9.93 32.74 -20.65
N SER A 95 9.81 32.03 -19.53
CA SER A 95 9.71 30.57 -19.48
C SER A 95 8.86 30.07 -18.30
N GLU A 96 8.28 28.88 -18.45
CA GLU A 96 7.55 28.18 -17.39
C GLU A 96 8.43 28.01 -16.12
N PRO A 97 7.88 28.15 -14.89
CA PRO A 97 8.68 28.03 -13.68
C PRO A 97 9.38 26.66 -13.56
N ALA A 98 10.67 26.71 -13.24
CA ALA A 98 11.48 25.55 -12.93
C ALA A 98 11.09 24.96 -11.55
N CYS A 99 11.22 23.64 -11.40
CA CYS A 99 10.85 22.95 -10.17
C CYS A 99 11.70 23.35 -8.96
N ASP A 100 12.94 23.81 -9.15
CA ASP A 100 13.77 24.34 -8.07
C ASP A 100 13.16 25.58 -7.42
N GLY A 101 12.59 26.48 -8.23
CA GLY A 101 11.93 27.70 -7.75
C GLY A 101 10.66 27.39 -6.97
N ILE A 102 9.85 26.44 -7.46
CA ILE A 102 8.63 25.98 -6.79
C ILE A 102 8.97 25.25 -5.47
N SER A 103 9.97 24.36 -5.48
CA SER A 103 10.43 23.63 -4.29
C SER A 103 10.92 24.57 -3.20
N LYS A 104 11.68 25.60 -3.58
CA LYS A 104 12.17 26.63 -2.65
C LYS A 104 11.02 27.41 -2.02
N ALA A 105 9.98 27.75 -2.79
CA ALA A 105 8.79 28.41 -2.27
C ALA A 105 7.98 27.50 -1.34
N GLN A 106 7.79 26.22 -1.67
CA GLN A 106 7.05 25.24 -0.84
C GLN A 106 7.69 24.99 0.53
N LYS A 107 9.02 25.18 0.67
CA LYS A 107 9.76 25.01 1.94
C LYS A 107 9.58 26.16 2.92
N ILE A 108 8.93 27.26 2.52
CA ILE A 108 8.64 28.39 3.42
C ILE A 108 7.60 27.95 4.45
N GLN A 109 7.92 28.14 5.74
CA GLN A 109 7.06 27.70 6.85
C GLN A 109 5.83 28.60 7.03
N ASP A 110 6.00 29.91 6.81
CA ASP A 110 4.89 30.86 6.90
C ASP A 110 3.98 30.73 5.68
N GLU A 111 2.68 30.56 5.92
CA GLU A 111 1.69 30.32 4.88
C GLU A 111 1.54 31.52 3.94
N ALA A 112 1.60 32.74 4.48
CA ALA A 112 1.46 33.95 3.70
C ALA A 112 2.67 34.19 2.79
N GLU A 113 3.88 34.02 3.32
CA GLU A 113 5.11 34.13 2.54
C GLU A 113 5.22 33.02 1.48
N ARG A 114 4.79 31.80 1.81
CA ARG A 114 4.75 30.66 0.87
C ARG A 114 3.78 30.92 -0.28
N SER A 115 2.54 31.31 0.04
CA SER A 115 1.49 31.62 -0.94
C SER A 115 1.92 32.79 -1.84
N TRP A 116 2.58 33.79 -1.28
CA TRP A 116 3.14 34.92 -2.03
C TRP A 116 4.26 34.46 -2.98
N ALA A 117 5.25 33.72 -2.49
CA ALA A 117 6.38 33.25 -3.29
C ALA A 117 5.94 32.33 -4.45
N LEU A 118 4.96 31.44 -4.21
CA LEU A 118 4.38 30.59 -5.25
C LEU A 118 3.63 31.41 -6.30
N SER A 119 2.86 32.42 -5.87
CA SER A 119 2.13 33.30 -6.78
C SER A 119 3.09 34.07 -7.71
N GLN A 120 4.20 34.58 -7.17
CA GLN A 120 5.22 35.27 -7.96
C GLN A 120 5.96 34.33 -8.93
N ALA A 121 6.27 33.10 -8.52
CA ALA A 121 6.90 32.10 -9.40
C ALA A 121 6.00 31.74 -10.60
N CYS A 122 4.69 31.83 -10.43
CA CYS A 122 3.70 31.48 -11.43
C CYS A 122 3.25 32.65 -12.33
N ALA A 123 3.96 33.78 -12.27
CA ALA A 123 3.73 34.95 -13.14
C ALA A 123 3.67 34.58 -14.65
N TYR A 124 4.43 33.56 -15.05
CA TYR A 124 4.42 33.04 -16.43
C TYR A 124 3.01 32.74 -16.94
N TYR A 125 2.11 32.17 -16.13
CA TYR A 125 0.78 31.72 -16.60
C TYR A 125 -0.18 32.85 -17.00
N GLN A 126 0.20 34.10 -16.77
CA GLN A 126 -0.54 35.27 -17.23
C GLN A 126 -0.73 35.30 -18.76
N HIS A 127 0.16 34.67 -19.55
CA HIS A 127 0.01 34.55 -21.01
C HIS A 127 -1.22 33.73 -21.44
N ARG A 128 -1.83 32.95 -20.53
CA ARG A 128 -3.04 32.16 -20.80
C ARG A 128 -4.32 32.98 -20.67
N CYS A 129 -4.22 34.22 -20.22
CA CYS A 129 -5.37 35.12 -20.09
C CYS A 129 -5.52 36.03 -21.31
N PRO A 130 -6.76 36.38 -21.71
CA PRO A 130 -7.00 37.42 -22.70
C PRO A 130 -6.43 38.78 -22.23
N PRO A 131 -5.86 39.62 -23.12
CA PRO A 131 -5.28 40.91 -22.74
C PRO A 131 -6.25 41.88 -22.05
N ALA A 132 -7.56 41.68 -22.25
CA ALA A 132 -8.62 42.52 -21.69
C ALA A 132 -9.06 42.12 -20.27
N GLU A 133 -8.57 40.99 -19.73
CA GLU A 133 -9.07 40.39 -18.48
C GLU A 133 -7.97 39.98 -17.50
N LEU A 134 -6.79 40.61 -17.60
CA LEU A 134 -5.61 40.26 -16.80
C LEU A 134 -5.83 40.34 -15.27
N ASP A 135 -6.75 41.19 -14.83
CA ASP A 135 -7.09 41.41 -13.41
C ASP A 135 -8.47 40.82 -13.02
N SER A 136 -9.09 40.00 -13.89
CA SER A 136 -10.40 39.40 -13.60
C SER A 136 -10.28 38.17 -12.69
N GLU A 137 -11.29 37.91 -11.85
CA GLU A 137 -11.35 36.67 -11.04
C GLU A 137 -11.23 35.40 -11.90
N SER A 138 -11.72 35.46 -13.15
CA SER A 138 -11.59 34.37 -14.11
C SER A 138 -10.12 34.09 -14.48
N CYS A 139 -9.34 35.13 -14.73
CA CYS A 139 -7.91 35.00 -15.03
C CYS A 139 -7.12 34.51 -13.80
N ILE A 140 -7.42 35.01 -12.60
CA ILE A 140 -6.80 34.54 -11.34
C ILE A 140 -7.02 33.05 -11.16
N ARG A 141 -8.24 32.55 -11.43
CA ARG A 141 -8.56 31.12 -11.36
C ARG A 141 -7.77 30.30 -12.38
N ILE A 142 -7.68 30.74 -13.64
CA ILE A 142 -6.91 30.03 -14.69
C ILE A 142 -5.42 29.97 -14.36
N MET A 143 -4.86 31.08 -13.86
CA MET A 143 -3.47 31.14 -13.41
C MET A 143 -3.25 30.23 -12.20
N GLY A 144 -4.16 30.24 -11.22
CA GLY A 144 -4.11 29.39 -10.03
C GLY A 144 -4.20 27.90 -10.35
N GLU A 145 -5.09 27.50 -11.26
CA GLU A 145 -5.22 26.12 -11.74
C GLU A 145 -3.95 25.65 -12.46
N SER A 146 -3.43 26.48 -13.38
CA SER A 146 -2.19 26.16 -14.12
C SER A 146 -0.98 26.07 -13.20
N CYS A 147 -0.88 26.98 -12.24
CA CYS A 147 0.16 26.97 -11.22
C CYS A 147 0.04 25.75 -10.30
N SER A 148 -1.16 25.40 -9.84
CA SER A 148 -1.39 24.24 -9.00
C SER A 148 -1.02 22.92 -9.70
N ALA A 149 -1.34 22.79 -10.99
CA ALA A 149 -0.94 21.64 -11.79
C ALA A 149 0.60 21.52 -11.88
N ARG A 150 1.30 22.65 -12.07
CA ARG A 150 2.76 22.67 -12.10
C ARG A 150 3.40 22.41 -10.74
N VAL A 151 2.81 22.90 -9.66
CA VAL A 151 3.21 22.60 -8.29
C VAL A 151 3.08 21.10 -8.00
N LEU A 152 1.99 20.46 -8.44
CA LEU A 152 1.82 19.01 -8.33
C LEU A 152 2.84 18.24 -9.18
N GLN A 153 3.09 18.68 -10.42
CA GLN A 153 4.11 18.08 -11.30
C GLN A 153 5.51 18.18 -10.68
N CYS A 154 5.87 19.34 -10.12
CA CYS A 154 7.16 19.56 -9.46
C CYS A 154 7.25 18.88 -8.09
N SER A 155 6.14 18.71 -7.38
CA SER A 155 6.08 17.88 -6.18
C SER A 155 6.30 16.42 -6.53
N LEU A 156 5.73 15.92 -7.64
CA LEU A 156 5.96 14.56 -8.13
C LEU A 156 7.43 14.36 -8.55
N LEU A 157 8.01 15.33 -9.27
CA LEU A 157 9.44 15.33 -9.63
C LEU A 157 10.35 15.39 -8.39
N ASN A 158 10.02 16.21 -7.38
CA ASN A 158 10.77 16.27 -6.13
C ASN A 158 10.59 15.01 -5.29
N THR A 159 9.44 14.35 -5.31
CA THR A 159 9.26 13.03 -4.70
C THR A 159 10.11 11.99 -5.42
N MET A 160 10.25 12.09 -6.76
CA MET A 160 11.17 11.27 -7.55
C MET A 160 12.65 11.62 -7.34
N GLN A 161 12.99 12.84 -6.92
CA GLN A 161 14.36 13.27 -6.61
C GLN A 161 14.74 13.12 -5.12
N ASN A 162 13.77 13.03 -4.21
CA ASN A 162 13.96 12.67 -2.79
C ASN A 162 13.69 11.18 -2.52
N LEU A 163 13.21 10.44 -3.51
CA LEU A 163 13.64 9.07 -3.78
C LEU A 163 15.00 9.15 -4.49
N GLU A 164 16.01 9.64 -3.78
CA GLU A 164 17.27 8.92 -3.83
C GLU A 164 17.00 7.63 -3.04
N PRO A 165 16.75 6.47 -3.70
CA PRO A 165 17.42 5.31 -3.18
C PRO A 165 18.89 5.73 -3.12
N SER A 166 19.58 5.37 -2.03
CA SER A 166 21.02 5.23 -2.15
C SER A 166 21.30 4.64 -3.52
N ILE A 167 22.14 5.28 -4.33
CA ILE A 167 22.86 4.58 -5.38
C ILE A 167 23.75 3.57 -4.63
N GLN A 168 23.14 2.55 -4.02
CA GLN A 168 23.47 1.21 -4.37
C GLN A 168 23.26 1.22 -5.86
N THR A 169 24.38 1.31 -6.57
CA THR A 169 24.59 0.58 -7.82
C THR A 169 23.46 -0.41 -8.07
N HIS A 170 22.98 -0.53 -9.31
CA HIS A 170 22.55 -1.84 -9.78
C HIS A 170 23.70 -2.83 -9.54
N ALA A 171 23.87 -3.26 -8.29
CA ALA A 171 24.44 -4.53 -7.96
C ALA A 171 23.43 -5.43 -8.63
N GLN A 172 23.83 -5.99 -9.78
CA GLN A 172 23.25 -7.22 -10.26
C GLN A 172 22.99 -8.05 -9.01
N ALA A 173 21.73 -8.29 -8.67
CA ALA A 173 21.41 -9.00 -7.45
C ALA A 173 22.07 -10.37 -7.59
N VAL A 174 23.14 -10.56 -6.81
CA VAL A 174 23.94 -11.77 -6.90
C VAL A 174 23.07 -12.87 -6.32
N CYS A 175 22.72 -13.85 -7.16
CA CYS A 175 21.88 -14.95 -6.74
C CYS A 175 22.51 -15.72 -5.57
N GLY A 176 21.67 -16.40 -4.78
CA GLY A 176 22.13 -17.37 -3.78
C GLY A 176 22.91 -16.75 -2.62
N GLN A 177 22.62 -15.49 -2.26
CA GLN A 177 23.17 -14.84 -1.08
C GLN A 177 22.21 -14.97 0.11
N ARG A 178 22.67 -15.62 1.18
CA ARG A 178 21.89 -15.78 2.42
C ARG A 178 22.27 -14.68 3.41
N SER A 179 21.31 -13.89 3.87
CA SER A 179 21.56 -12.91 4.95
C SER A 179 21.76 -13.66 6.27
N ALA A 180 23.00 -13.75 6.72
CA ALA A 180 23.37 -14.42 7.97
C ALA A 180 23.51 -13.40 9.11
N THR A 181 22.40 -12.92 9.66
CA THR A 181 22.43 -12.35 11.01
C THR A 181 22.35 -13.51 12.01
N VAL A 182 23.52 -14.09 12.32
CA VAL A 182 23.64 -15.07 13.41
C VAL A 182 23.38 -14.34 14.73
N ARG A 183 22.13 -14.35 15.20
CA ARG A 183 21.85 -14.11 16.62
C ARG A 183 22.11 -15.42 17.33
N ASN A 184 23.06 -15.44 18.26
CA ASN A 184 23.28 -16.54 19.20
C ASN A 184 22.05 -16.67 20.11
N ILE A 185 21.00 -17.32 19.60
CA ILE A 185 19.84 -17.72 20.40
C ILE A 185 20.06 -19.17 20.79
N THR A 186 20.58 -19.37 21.99
CA THR A 186 20.44 -20.65 22.68
C THR A 186 18.96 -20.83 23.05
N GLN A 187 18.22 -21.72 22.36
CA GLN A 187 16.99 -22.43 22.80
C GLN A 187 16.19 -23.01 21.61
N PRO A 188 15.11 -23.78 21.84
CA PRO A 188 15.02 -25.21 22.14
C PRO A 188 14.73 -26.05 20.88
N ARG A 189 14.75 -27.38 21.00
CA ARG A 189 14.54 -28.32 19.88
C ARG A 189 13.11 -28.29 19.30
N SER A 190 13.06 -28.28 17.95
CA SER A 190 12.06 -28.89 17.03
C SER A 190 10.95 -27.99 16.43
N ARG A 191 10.73 -28.11 15.10
CA ARG A 191 9.55 -28.77 14.45
C ARG A 191 9.32 -28.48 12.94
N ILE A 192 10.25 -28.82 12.04
CA ILE A 192 9.89 -29.71 10.90
C ILE A 192 9.99 -31.13 11.49
N VAL A 193 9.57 -32.23 10.85
CA VAL A 193 9.93 -33.57 11.39
C VAL A 193 11.46 -33.55 11.57
N GLY A 194 11.92 -33.53 12.82
CA GLY A 194 13.32 -33.28 13.22
C GLY A 194 14.04 -31.97 12.78
N GLY A 195 13.40 -30.94 12.21
CA GLY A 195 14.04 -29.63 11.88
C GLY A 195 13.87 -28.53 12.95
N PHE A 196 14.32 -27.30 12.68
CA PHE A 196 14.35 -26.18 13.65
C PHE A 196 13.90 -24.84 13.02
N PRO A 197 13.40 -23.86 13.82
CA PRO A 197 13.04 -22.55 13.30
C PRO A 197 14.21 -21.86 12.61
N ALA A 198 13.99 -21.36 11.40
CA ALA A 198 15.01 -20.62 10.67
C ALA A 198 15.22 -19.24 11.32
N PRO A 199 16.43 -18.67 11.25
CA PRO A 199 16.61 -17.27 11.58
C PRO A 199 15.75 -16.37 10.65
N PRO A 200 15.07 -15.34 11.18
CA PRO A 200 14.28 -14.43 10.36
C PRO A 200 15.08 -13.84 9.19
N GLY A 201 14.48 -13.84 8.00
CA GLY A 201 15.13 -13.29 6.81
C GLY A 201 16.25 -14.14 6.20
N SER A 202 16.51 -15.33 6.76
CA SER A 202 17.59 -16.20 6.28
C SER A 202 17.24 -16.99 5.02
N TRP A 203 16.04 -16.86 4.48
CA TRP A 203 15.58 -17.56 3.27
C TRP A 203 15.01 -16.57 2.24
N PRO A 204 15.83 -15.68 1.67
CA PRO A 204 15.35 -14.54 0.89
C PRO A 204 14.75 -14.90 -0.48
N TRP A 205 14.92 -16.14 -0.92
CA TRP A 205 14.30 -16.68 -2.14
C TRP A 205 13.05 -17.52 -1.85
N LEU A 206 12.69 -17.76 -0.59
CA LEU A 206 11.52 -18.56 -0.26
C LEU A 206 10.25 -17.77 -0.57
N VAL A 207 9.29 -18.45 -1.22
CA VAL A 207 8.02 -17.86 -1.64
C VAL A 207 6.88 -18.65 -1.01
N ASN A 208 5.93 -17.94 -0.40
CA ASN A 208 4.65 -18.50 0.03
C ASN A 208 3.66 -18.33 -1.14
N LEU A 209 3.32 -19.43 -1.81
CA LEU A 209 2.31 -19.44 -2.86
C LEU A 209 0.94 -19.71 -2.23
N GLN A 210 0.12 -18.67 -2.26
CA GLN A 210 -1.21 -18.68 -1.67
C GLN A 210 -2.28 -18.90 -2.73
N LEU A 211 -3.26 -19.73 -2.38
CA LEU A 211 -4.52 -19.88 -3.10
C LEU A 211 -5.64 -19.30 -2.24
N ASP A 212 -6.36 -18.30 -2.73
CA ASP A 212 -7.43 -17.62 -1.99
C ASP A 212 -6.97 -17.05 -0.63
N GLY A 213 -5.70 -16.62 -0.55
CA GLY A 213 -5.09 -16.07 0.66
C GLY A 213 -4.57 -17.11 1.67
N GLY A 214 -4.77 -18.40 1.42
CA GLY A 214 -4.20 -19.48 2.23
C GLY A 214 -2.96 -20.09 1.60
N LEU A 215 -1.94 -20.43 2.42
CA LEU A 215 -0.75 -21.17 1.97
C LEU A 215 -1.17 -22.48 1.29
N MET A 216 -0.79 -22.64 0.03
CA MET A 216 -1.07 -23.85 -0.77
C MET A 216 0.22 -24.62 -1.05
N CYS A 217 1.28 -23.91 -1.44
CA CYS A 217 2.60 -24.47 -1.73
C CYS A 217 3.71 -23.49 -1.37
N GLY A 218 4.92 -24.01 -1.21
CA GLY A 218 6.13 -23.23 -1.31
C GLY A 218 6.49 -22.90 -2.77
N GLY A 219 7.40 -21.96 -2.92
CA GLY A 219 8.04 -21.62 -4.19
C GLY A 219 9.41 -21.03 -3.95
N VAL A 220 10.12 -20.80 -5.05
CA VAL A 220 11.51 -20.33 -5.02
C VAL A 220 11.71 -19.21 -6.04
N LEU A 221 12.09 -18.03 -5.59
CA LEU A 221 12.42 -16.90 -6.45
C LEU A 221 13.71 -17.24 -7.21
N VAL A 222 13.61 -17.36 -8.54
CA VAL A 222 14.74 -17.67 -9.44
C VAL A 222 15.16 -16.46 -10.27
N ASP A 223 14.27 -15.48 -10.42
CA ASP A 223 14.54 -14.14 -10.91
C ASP A 223 13.59 -13.14 -10.20
N SER A 224 13.83 -11.85 -10.31
CA SER A 224 12.95 -10.78 -9.79
C SER A 224 11.48 -10.97 -10.13
N SER A 225 11.15 -11.51 -11.32
CA SER A 225 9.76 -11.69 -11.77
C SER A 225 9.33 -13.15 -11.90
N TRP A 226 10.18 -14.10 -11.48
CA TRP A 226 9.98 -15.52 -11.74
C TRP A 226 10.17 -16.38 -10.51
N VAL A 227 9.17 -17.23 -10.25
CA VAL A 227 9.15 -18.20 -9.16
C VAL A 227 9.10 -19.61 -9.75
N ALA A 228 10.01 -20.48 -9.32
CA ALA A 228 9.95 -21.91 -9.59
C ALA A 228 9.21 -22.64 -8.46
N THR A 229 8.38 -23.62 -8.81
CA THR A 229 7.61 -24.43 -7.85
C THR A 229 7.23 -25.77 -8.49
N ALA A 230 6.45 -26.59 -7.77
CA ALA A 230 5.95 -27.88 -8.28
C ALA A 230 4.71 -27.66 -9.17
N ALA A 231 4.58 -28.44 -10.23
CA ALA A 231 3.44 -28.36 -11.14
C ALA A 231 2.15 -28.87 -10.50
N HIS A 232 2.23 -29.86 -9.61
CA HIS A 232 1.07 -30.44 -8.95
C HIS A 232 0.32 -29.43 -8.06
N CYS A 233 0.98 -28.36 -7.60
CA CYS A 233 0.35 -27.26 -6.87
C CYS A 233 -0.84 -26.65 -7.64
N PHE A 234 -0.80 -26.71 -8.97
CA PHE A 234 -1.81 -26.12 -9.85
C PHE A 234 -2.80 -27.14 -10.45
N ALA A 235 -2.75 -28.41 -10.01
CA ALA A 235 -3.60 -29.48 -10.56
C ALA A 235 -5.11 -29.21 -10.40
N GLY A 236 -5.52 -28.36 -9.45
CA GLY A 236 -6.91 -27.95 -9.24
C GLY A 236 -7.49 -27.02 -10.31
N GLY A 237 -6.67 -26.51 -11.24
CA GLY A 237 -7.13 -25.76 -12.41
C GLY A 237 -7.79 -24.41 -12.10
N ARG A 238 -7.56 -23.83 -10.92
CA ARG A 238 -8.01 -22.46 -10.61
C ARG A 238 -7.19 -21.46 -11.41
N GLY A 239 -7.87 -20.44 -11.94
CA GLY A 239 -7.22 -19.38 -12.70
C GLY A 239 -6.20 -18.58 -11.88
N GLU A 240 -5.28 -17.92 -12.57
CA GLU A 240 -4.15 -17.17 -12.02
C GLU A 240 -4.57 -16.09 -11.02
N SER A 241 -5.78 -15.53 -11.17
CA SER A 241 -6.29 -14.46 -10.29
C SER A 241 -6.51 -14.88 -8.84
N TYR A 242 -6.63 -16.19 -8.59
CA TYR A 242 -6.78 -16.73 -7.24
C TYR A 242 -5.44 -16.95 -6.55
N TRP A 243 -4.34 -16.83 -7.30
CA TRP A 243 -2.99 -17.07 -6.83
C TRP A 243 -2.27 -15.77 -6.47
N THR A 244 -1.55 -15.80 -5.36
CA THR A 244 -0.68 -14.70 -4.92
C THR A 244 0.64 -15.30 -4.46
N ALA A 245 1.75 -14.64 -4.79
CA ALA A 245 3.09 -15.01 -4.35
C ALA A 245 3.55 -14.01 -3.30
N VAL A 246 3.86 -14.49 -2.10
CA VAL A 246 4.35 -13.65 -1.01
C VAL A 246 5.83 -13.94 -0.81
N VAL A 247 6.67 -12.90 -0.92
CA VAL A 247 8.12 -12.97 -0.73
C VAL A 247 8.54 -12.16 0.50
N GLY A 248 9.65 -12.51 1.13
CA GLY A 248 10.11 -11.85 2.36
C GLY A 248 9.28 -12.18 3.61
N GLU A 249 8.35 -13.11 3.48
CA GLU A 249 7.53 -13.69 4.54
C GLU A 249 8.41 -14.54 5.49
N PHE A 250 8.12 -14.47 6.79
CA PHE A 250 8.73 -15.32 7.80
C PHE A 250 7.69 -15.93 8.73
N ASP A 251 6.78 -15.12 9.29
CA ASP A 251 5.75 -15.53 10.25
C ASP A 251 4.35 -15.28 9.68
N ILE A 252 3.72 -16.34 9.16
CA ILE A 252 2.43 -16.27 8.45
C ILE A 252 1.25 -15.85 9.34
N THR A 253 1.47 -15.67 10.65
CA THR A 253 0.44 -15.20 11.59
C THR A 253 0.37 -13.68 11.69
N LYS A 254 1.33 -12.96 11.09
CA LYS A 254 1.41 -11.49 11.13
C LYS A 254 2.02 -10.93 9.85
N ALA A 255 1.76 -9.66 9.56
CA ALA A 255 2.42 -8.98 8.45
C ALA A 255 3.88 -8.68 8.80
N ASP A 256 4.82 -9.21 8.01
CA ASP A 256 6.25 -8.96 8.19
C ASP A 256 6.70 -7.66 7.50
N PRO A 257 7.65 -6.88 8.06
CA PRO A 257 8.05 -5.59 7.49
C PRO A 257 8.64 -5.65 6.07
N ASN A 258 9.16 -6.80 5.66
CA ASN A 258 9.79 -7.02 4.36
C ASN A 258 8.90 -7.82 3.39
N GLU A 259 7.68 -8.16 3.81
CA GLU A 259 6.75 -8.94 3.04
C GLU A 259 6.30 -8.15 1.79
N GLN A 260 6.31 -8.81 0.63
CA GLN A 260 5.75 -8.25 -0.60
C GLN A 260 4.73 -9.23 -1.18
N VAL A 261 3.50 -8.76 -1.30
CA VAL A 261 2.37 -9.52 -1.84
C VAL A 261 2.26 -9.26 -3.34
N LEU A 262 2.68 -10.22 -4.15
CA LEU A 262 2.81 -10.10 -5.60
C LEU A 262 1.75 -10.93 -6.33
N LYS A 263 1.06 -10.32 -7.29
CA LYS A 263 0.03 -11.01 -8.09
C LYS A 263 0.65 -11.88 -9.18
N VAL A 264 0.02 -13.02 -9.45
CA VAL A 264 0.44 -13.94 -10.51
C VAL A 264 -0.10 -13.50 -11.87
N ASN A 265 0.80 -13.36 -12.86
CA ASN A 265 0.44 -13.05 -14.24
C ASN A 265 0.08 -14.33 -15.03
N ARG A 266 0.92 -15.37 -14.91
CA ARG A 266 0.68 -16.70 -15.51
C ARG A 266 1.43 -17.80 -14.78
N ILE A 267 0.90 -19.00 -14.94
CA ILE A 267 1.47 -20.25 -14.43
C ILE A 267 1.81 -21.12 -15.64
N ILE A 268 3.04 -21.61 -15.69
CA ILE A 268 3.60 -22.39 -16.80
C ILE A 268 4.06 -23.74 -16.25
N PRO A 269 3.17 -24.74 -16.16
CA PRO A 269 3.57 -26.11 -15.86
C PRO A 269 4.43 -26.66 -16.99
N HIS A 270 5.43 -27.48 -16.64
CA HIS A 270 6.25 -28.13 -17.65
C HIS A 270 5.36 -28.99 -18.58
N PRO A 271 5.50 -28.90 -19.92
CA PRO A 271 4.57 -29.52 -20.87
C PRO A 271 4.53 -31.04 -20.82
N LYS A 272 5.57 -31.67 -20.24
CA LYS A 272 5.66 -33.12 -20.03
C LYS A 272 5.35 -33.54 -18.59
N PHE A 273 4.79 -32.66 -17.76
CA PHE A 273 4.35 -33.00 -16.41
C PHE A 273 3.30 -34.11 -16.45
N ASN A 274 3.48 -35.15 -15.65
CA ASN A 274 2.53 -36.24 -15.50
C ASN A 274 1.95 -36.24 -14.07
N PRO A 275 0.67 -35.87 -13.88
CA PRO A 275 0.06 -35.78 -12.54
C PRO A 275 -0.14 -37.15 -11.87
N LYS A 276 -0.03 -38.27 -12.60
CA LYS A 276 -0.14 -39.62 -12.01
C LYS A 276 1.18 -40.11 -11.43
N THR A 277 2.29 -39.75 -12.05
CA THR A 277 3.62 -40.25 -11.67
C THR A 277 4.51 -39.15 -11.08
N PHE A 278 4.03 -37.91 -11.00
CA PHE A 278 4.80 -36.72 -10.63
C PHE A 278 6.07 -36.52 -11.47
N ASN A 279 6.13 -37.14 -12.66
CA ASN A 279 7.29 -36.98 -13.53
C ASN A 279 7.27 -35.58 -14.14
N ASN A 280 8.42 -34.90 -14.13
CA ASN A 280 8.58 -33.50 -14.56
C ASN A 280 7.67 -32.53 -13.77
N ASP A 281 7.58 -32.74 -12.46
CA ASP A 281 6.79 -31.92 -11.55
C ASP A 281 7.48 -30.58 -11.25
N ILE A 282 7.45 -29.69 -12.23
CA ILE A 282 7.99 -28.34 -12.15
C ILE A 282 7.09 -27.37 -12.92
N ALA A 283 6.88 -26.20 -12.34
CA ALA A 283 6.19 -25.08 -12.97
C ALA A 283 6.93 -23.77 -12.69
N LEU A 284 6.76 -22.82 -13.60
CA LEU A 284 7.15 -21.43 -13.40
C LEU A 284 5.93 -20.56 -13.18
N VAL A 285 6.04 -19.62 -12.26
CA VAL A 285 5.04 -18.59 -11.99
C VAL A 285 5.68 -17.25 -12.33
N GLU A 286 5.11 -16.57 -13.32
CA GLU A 286 5.53 -15.22 -13.68
C GLU A 286 4.69 -14.22 -12.89
N LEU A 287 5.37 -13.29 -12.22
CA LEU A 287 4.75 -12.26 -11.40
C LEU A 287 4.28 -11.10 -12.28
N THR A 288 3.25 -10.39 -11.83
CA THR A 288 2.71 -9.21 -12.55
C THR A 288 3.68 -8.03 -12.49
N SER A 289 4.51 -7.96 -11.46
CA SER A 289 5.57 -6.97 -11.32
C SER A 289 6.80 -7.63 -10.68
N PRO A 290 8.02 -7.15 -11.00
CA PRO A 290 9.22 -7.64 -10.34
C PRO A 290 9.16 -7.41 -8.83
N ALA A 291 9.65 -8.36 -8.05
CA ALA A 291 9.90 -8.19 -6.63
C ALA A 291 10.98 -7.12 -6.40
N VAL A 292 10.77 -6.28 -5.38
CA VAL A 292 11.76 -5.29 -4.96
C VAL A 292 12.87 -6.02 -4.22
N LEU A 293 14.04 -6.14 -4.85
CA LEU A 293 15.13 -6.91 -4.29
C LEU A 293 15.74 -6.22 -3.06
N SER A 294 16.01 -6.99 -2.02
CA SER A 294 16.54 -6.54 -0.73
C SER A 294 17.34 -7.67 -0.07
N GLN A 295 17.95 -7.45 1.09
CA GLN A 295 18.63 -8.51 1.84
C GLN A 295 17.71 -9.67 2.26
N HIS A 296 16.39 -9.46 2.25
CA HIS A 296 15.37 -10.44 2.61
C HIS A 296 14.58 -10.94 1.39
N VAL A 297 14.85 -10.40 0.19
CA VAL A 297 14.19 -10.77 -1.06
C VAL A 297 15.24 -10.78 -2.18
N THR A 298 15.80 -11.95 -2.48
CA THR A 298 16.79 -12.12 -3.56
C THR A 298 16.62 -13.48 -4.21
N PRO A 299 16.87 -13.62 -5.53
CA PRO A 299 16.76 -14.91 -6.19
C PRO A 299 17.85 -15.89 -5.73
N VAL A 300 17.55 -17.19 -5.80
CA VAL A 300 18.52 -18.27 -5.64
C VAL A 300 19.28 -18.51 -6.95
N CYS A 301 20.49 -19.07 -6.90
CA CYS A 301 21.17 -19.48 -8.12
C CYS A 301 20.55 -20.77 -8.68
N LEU A 302 20.35 -20.81 -10.00
CA LEU A 302 20.11 -22.07 -10.69
C LEU A 302 21.40 -22.92 -10.70
N PRO A 303 21.28 -24.25 -10.64
CA PRO A 303 22.42 -25.15 -10.62
C PRO A 303 23.04 -25.26 -12.01
N SER A 304 24.33 -25.58 -12.06
CA SER A 304 24.97 -26.07 -13.27
C SER A 304 24.50 -27.48 -13.63
N ASP A 305 24.84 -27.98 -14.81
CA ASP A 305 24.47 -29.33 -15.28
C ASP A 305 25.02 -30.49 -14.41
N THR A 306 25.93 -30.19 -13.48
CA THR A 306 26.51 -31.18 -12.57
C THR A 306 25.84 -31.10 -11.20
N ASP A 307 25.27 -32.22 -10.76
CA ASP A 307 24.70 -32.34 -9.42
C ASP A 307 25.79 -32.40 -8.33
N PRO A 308 25.48 -31.98 -7.10
CA PRO A 308 26.39 -32.15 -5.97
C PRO A 308 26.75 -33.62 -5.73
N PRO A 309 27.93 -33.90 -5.14
CA PRO A 309 28.29 -35.26 -4.74
C PRO A 309 27.22 -35.90 -3.85
N THR A 310 26.97 -37.19 -4.02
CA THR A 310 26.07 -37.92 -3.12
C THR A 310 26.55 -37.83 -1.65
N GLY A 311 25.59 -37.73 -0.73
CA GLY A 311 25.84 -37.49 0.69
C GLY A 311 26.10 -36.02 1.03
N SER A 312 26.15 -35.14 0.02
CA SER A 312 26.27 -33.70 0.25
C SER A 312 25.13 -33.20 1.12
N PRO A 313 25.43 -32.32 2.09
CA PRO A 313 24.41 -31.72 2.92
C PRO A 313 23.62 -30.67 2.13
N CYS A 314 22.32 -30.91 1.98
CA CYS A 314 21.37 -29.95 1.47
C CYS A 314 20.51 -29.38 2.61
N LEU A 315 19.84 -28.28 2.33
CA LEU A 315 18.93 -27.60 3.24
C LEU A 315 17.55 -27.51 2.59
N VAL A 316 16.51 -27.75 3.38
CA VAL A 316 15.12 -27.52 3.01
C VAL A 316 14.53 -26.47 3.95
N ALA A 317 13.58 -25.68 3.45
CA ALA A 317 12.87 -24.71 4.24
C ALA A 317 11.44 -24.48 3.74
N GLY A 318 10.55 -24.16 4.66
CA GLY A 318 9.13 -23.94 4.37
C GLY A 318 8.27 -23.77 5.62
N TRP A 319 6.96 -23.72 5.40
CA TRP A 319 5.91 -23.63 6.42
C TRP A 319 5.05 -24.90 6.48
N GLY A 320 5.53 -25.99 5.88
CA GLY A 320 4.83 -27.25 5.85
C GLY A 320 4.54 -27.83 7.22
N SER A 321 3.74 -28.88 7.22
CA SER A 321 3.22 -29.52 8.41
C SER A 321 4.35 -30.06 9.28
N LEU A 322 4.27 -29.84 10.60
CA LEU A 322 5.35 -30.20 11.52
C LEU A 322 5.58 -31.72 11.63
N TYR A 323 4.56 -32.49 11.25
CA TYR A 323 4.52 -33.96 11.14
C TYR A 323 3.35 -34.33 10.23
N GLU A 324 3.29 -35.58 9.79
CA GLU A 324 2.21 -36.08 8.94
C GLU A 324 0.84 -35.87 9.59
N ASP A 325 -0.09 -35.26 8.85
CA ASP A 325 -1.42 -34.83 9.32
C ASP A 325 -1.38 -33.83 10.50
N GLY A 326 -0.24 -33.18 10.73
CA GLY A 326 -0.04 -32.14 11.75
C GLY A 326 -0.41 -30.72 11.28
N PRO A 327 -0.35 -29.73 12.18
CA PRO A 327 -0.55 -28.33 11.81
C PRO A 327 0.62 -27.81 10.97
N SER A 328 0.36 -26.79 10.14
CA SER A 328 1.39 -26.00 9.46
C SER A 328 2.24 -25.21 10.47
N ALA A 329 3.45 -24.82 10.06
CA ALA A 329 4.31 -23.98 10.87
C ALA A 329 3.91 -22.51 10.79
N ASP A 330 3.83 -21.84 11.95
CA ASP A 330 3.61 -20.39 12.00
C ASP A 330 4.80 -19.61 11.45
N VAL A 331 6.02 -20.13 11.63
CA VAL A 331 7.26 -19.49 11.19
C VAL A 331 8.02 -20.38 10.20
N VAL A 332 8.90 -19.79 9.38
CA VAL A 332 9.78 -20.56 8.50
C VAL A 332 10.61 -21.54 9.31
N MET A 333 10.54 -22.80 8.93
CA MET A 333 11.35 -23.86 9.49
C MET A 333 12.41 -24.30 8.50
N GLU A 334 13.54 -24.79 9.00
CA GLU A 334 14.61 -25.35 8.17
C GLU A 334 15.09 -26.70 8.69
N ALA A 335 15.58 -27.53 7.77
CA ALA A 335 16.20 -28.81 8.08
C ALA A 335 17.37 -29.12 7.14
N LYS A 336 18.31 -29.91 7.64
CA LYS A 336 19.46 -30.38 6.88
C LYS A 336 19.24 -31.82 6.46
N VAL A 337 19.35 -32.13 5.18
CA VAL A 337 19.11 -33.47 4.61
C VAL A 337 20.25 -33.86 3.67
N PRO A 338 20.75 -35.11 3.70
CA PRO A 338 21.78 -35.55 2.78
C PRO A 338 21.16 -35.92 1.43
N LEU A 339 21.83 -35.55 0.33
CA LEU A 339 21.48 -36.03 -1.00
C LEU A 339 21.73 -37.54 -1.10
N LEU A 340 20.77 -38.31 -1.60
CA LEU A 340 20.89 -39.76 -1.72
C LEU A 340 21.30 -40.21 -3.13
N PRO A 341 22.02 -41.33 -3.26
CA PRO A 341 22.33 -41.87 -4.58
C PRO A 341 21.06 -42.30 -5.30
N GLN A 342 21.01 -42.10 -6.63
CA GLN A 342 19.87 -42.49 -7.46
C GLN A 342 19.53 -43.98 -7.35
N SER A 343 20.55 -44.84 -7.19
CA SER A 343 20.39 -46.28 -6.99
C SER A 343 19.66 -46.59 -5.69
N THR A 344 19.99 -45.90 -4.60
CA THR A 344 19.32 -46.02 -3.29
C THR A 344 17.88 -45.51 -3.35
N CYS A 345 17.65 -44.39 -4.02
CA CYS A 345 16.30 -43.84 -4.24
C CYS A 345 15.42 -44.90 -4.95
N LYS A 346 15.91 -45.47 -6.06
CA LYS A 346 15.22 -46.52 -6.83
C LYS A 346 15.04 -47.84 -6.07
N SER A 347 16.03 -48.28 -5.28
CA SER A 347 15.90 -49.54 -4.53
C SER A 347 14.90 -49.43 -3.39
N THR A 348 14.77 -48.24 -2.82
CA THR A 348 13.97 -47.99 -1.63
C THR A 348 12.52 -47.71 -1.98
N LEU A 349 12.28 -46.84 -2.96
CA LEU A 349 10.93 -46.42 -3.36
C LEU A 349 10.35 -47.30 -4.47
N GLY A 350 11.19 -47.97 -5.26
CA GLY A 350 10.78 -48.76 -6.43
C GLY A 350 11.37 -48.20 -7.72
N LYS A 351 11.93 -49.09 -8.55
CA LYS A 351 12.71 -48.72 -9.74
C LYS A 351 11.90 -47.93 -10.78
N ASP A 352 10.61 -48.23 -10.90
CA ASP A 352 9.73 -47.64 -11.91
C ASP A 352 9.08 -46.32 -11.45
N LEU A 353 9.20 -45.98 -10.17
CA LEU A 353 8.62 -44.76 -9.58
C LEU A 353 9.58 -43.57 -9.64
N VAL A 354 10.89 -43.80 -9.63
CA VAL A 354 11.91 -42.74 -9.62
C VAL A 354 12.55 -42.59 -10.99
N THR A 355 12.29 -41.46 -11.66
CA THR A 355 12.86 -41.14 -12.97
C THR A 355 14.18 -40.36 -12.86
N ASN A 356 14.86 -40.12 -13.98
CA ASN A 356 16.11 -39.34 -13.99
C ASN A 356 15.87 -37.83 -13.74
N THR A 357 14.63 -37.35 -13.86
CA THR A 357 14.23 -35.97 -13.53
C THR A 357 13.86 -35.80 -12.06
N MET A 358 14.06 -36.85 -11.25
CA MET A 358 13.86 -36.84 -9.80
C MET A 358 15.19 -37.13 -9.08
N LEU A 359 15.30 -36.63 -7.86
CA LEU A 359 16.35 -36.97 -6.89
C LEU A 359 15.72 -37.22 -5.51
N CYS A 360 16.43 -37.97 -4.66
CA CYS A 360 16.02 -38.18 -3.26
C CYS A 360 16.97 -37.44 -2.32
N ALA A 361 16.43 -36.91 -1.23
CA ALA A 361 17.22 -36.40 -0.11
C ALA A 361 16.54 -36.78 1.21
N GLY A 362 17.33 -37.00 2.26
CA GLY A 362 16.80 -37.34 3.58
C GLY A 362 17.52 -38.51 4.23
N TYR A 363 17.11 -38.84 5.45
CA TYR A 363 17.70 -39.91 6.23
C TYR A 363 16.86 -41.18 6.12
N LEU A 364 17.45 -42.28 5.67
CA LEU A 364 16.76 -43.59 5.60
C LEU A 364 16.38 -44.14 6.98
N SER A 365 16.95 -43.61 8.07
CA SER A 365 16.48 -43.89 9.43
C SER A 365 15.10 -43.31 9.73
N GLY A 366 14.58 -42.43 8.88
CA GLY A 366 13.42 -41.60 9.13
C GLY A 366 13.76 -40.39 10.03
N GLY A 367 12.73 -39.65 10.39
CA GLY A 367 12.74 -38.58 11.39
C GLY A 367 13.00 -37.17 10.87
N ILE A 368 13.70 -36.96 9.75
CA ILE A 368 13.83 -35.62 9.13
C ILE A 368 13.39 -35.67 7.68
N ASP A 369 12.38 -34.86 7.33
CA ASP A 369 11.80 -34.80 5.99
C ASP A 369 10.98 -33.52 5.76
N SER A 370 10.67 -33.21 4.50
CA SER A 370 9.64 -32.21 4.14
C SER A 370 8.24 -32.83 4.25
N CYS A 371 7.20 -31.99 4.41
CA CYS A 371 5.85 -32.48 4.63
C CYS A 371 4.77 -31.62 3.94
N GLN A 372 3.48 -31.89 4.19
CA GLN A 372 2.39 -31.20 3.48
C GLN A 372 2.47 -29.68 3.67
N GLY A 373 2.47 -28.92 2.57
CA GLY A 373 2.67 -27.47 2.56
C GLY A 373 4.10 -27.02 2.20
N ASP A 374 5.09 -27.92 2.26
CA ASP A 374 6.44 -27.67 1.71
C ASP A 374 6.55 -27.97 0.21
N SER A 375 5.51 -28.55 -0.40
CA SER A 375 5.44 -28.82 -1.84
C SER A 375 5.79 -27.58 -2.65
N GLY A 376 6.66 -27.72 -3.65
CA GLY A 376 7.15 -26.59 -4.44
C GLY A 376 8.27 -25.78 -3.78
N GLY A 377 8.56 -26.03 -2.49
CA GLY A 377 9.66 -25.42 -1.76
C GLY A 377 11.05 -25.92 -2.20
N PRO A 378 12.12 -25.27 -1.74
CA PRO A 378 13.47 -25.52 -2.23
C PRO A 378 14.20 -26.67 -1.51
N LEU A 379 14.99 -27.42 -2.28
CA LEU A 379 16.15 -28.18 -1.79
C LEU A 379 17.42 -27.45 -2.23
N ILE A 380 18.11 -26.83 -1.29
CA ILE A 380 19.26 -25.97 -1.54
C ILE A 380 20.58 -26.66 -1.20
N TYR A 381 21.56 -26.50 -2.08
CA TYR A 381 22.96 -26.84 -1.81
C TYR A 381 23.80 -25.57 -1.73
N GLN A 382 24.64 -25.46 -0.71
CA GLN A 382 25.63 -24.40 -0.64
C GLN A 382 26.91 -24.88 -1.31
N ASP A 383 27.26 -24.26 -2.44
CA ASP A 383 28.49 -24.59 -3.14
C ASP A 383 29.71 -24.19 -2.29
N PRO A 384 30.58 -25.13 -1.87
CA PRO A 384 31.71 -24.84 -1.00
C PRO A 384 32.76 -23.96 -1.67
N PHE A 385 32.81 -23.90 -3.01
CA PHE A 385 33.80 -23.12 -3.73
C PHE A 385 33.39 -21.65 -3.86
N SER A 386 32.15 -21.38 -4.29
CA SER A 386 31.64 -20.01 -4.44
C SER A 386 30.98 -19.45 -3.18
N GLY A 387 30.62 -20.32 -2.22
CA GLY A 387 29.83 -19.99 -1.04
C GLY A 387 28.35 -19.69 -1.33
N ARG A 388 27.93 -19.75 -2.61
CA ARG A 388 26.57 -19.42 -3.05
C ARG A 388 25.61 -20.59 -2.88
N PHE A 389 24.37 -20.26 -2.57
CA PHE A 389 23.27 -21.20 -2.45
C PHE A 389 22.63 -21.46 -3.82
N GLN A 390 22.47 -22.73 -4.18
CA GLN A 390 21.94 -23.20 -5.46
C GLN A 390 20.72 -24.08 -5.27
N LEU A 391 19.71 -23.90 -6.13
CA LEU A 391 18.50 -24.70 -6.12
C LEU A 391 18.71 -26.04 -6.82
N GLN A 392 18.89 -27.11 -6.06
CA GLN A 392 19.14 -28.45 -6.63
C GLN A 392 17.86 -29.24 -6.84
N GLY A 393 16.86 -29.01 -5.99
CA GLY A 393 15.59 -29.71 -6.07
C GLY A 393 14.40 -28.83 -5.73
N ILE A 394 13.22 -29.24 -6.20
CA ILE A 394 11.92 -28.70 -5.79
C ILE A 394 11.15 -29.82 -5.10
N THR A 395 10.64 -29.59 -3.89
CA THR A 395 9.87 -30.57 -3.12
C THR A 395 8.65 -31.04 -3.94
N SER A 396 8.54 -32.35 -4.18
CA SER A 396 7.53 -32.91 -5.08
C SER A 396 6.60 -33.89 -4.36
N TRP A 397 7.12 -35.02 -3.88
CA TRP A 397 6.31 -36.04 -3.21
C TRP A 397 7.13 -36.89 -2.23
N GLY A 398 6.44 -37.67 -1.41
CA GLY A 398 7.00 -38.64 -0.47
C GLY A 398 5.95 -39.69 -0.11
N ASP A 399 6.39 -40.81 0.46
CA ASP A 399 5.50 -41.81 1.05
C ASP A 399 5.52 -41.59 2.57
N GLY A 400 4.50 -40.86 3.07
CA GLY A 400 4.50 -40.28 4.42
C GLY A 400 5.49 -39.12 4.58
N CYS A 401 5.67 -38.64 5.81
CA CYS A 401 6.66 -37.62 6.16
C CYS A 401 7.66 -38.16 7.20
N GLY A 402 8.92 -38.33 6.82
CA GLY A 402 9.97 -38.75 7.77
C GLY A 402 9.83 -40.20 8.23
N GLU A 403 9.18 -41.04 7.45
CA GLU A 403 9.09 -42.47 7.70
C GLU A 403 10.43 -43.19 7.46
N LYS A 404 10.65 -44.30 8.18
CA LYS A 404 11.87 -45.09 8.04
C LYS A 404 11.91 -45.75 6.66
N GLY A 405 13.01 -45.56 5.95
CA GLY A 405 13.21 -46.11 4.61
C GLY A 405 12.34 -45.44 3.55
N LYS A 406 11.83 -44.23 3.78
CA LYS A 406 11.03 -43.49 2.79
C LYS A 406 11.58 -42.06 2.71
N PRO A 407 12.60 -41.81 1.87
CA PRO A 407 13.15 -40.48 1.73
C PRO A 407 12.22 -39.57 0.90
N GLY A 408 12.28 -38.27 1.13
CA GLY A 408 11.60 -37.28 0.30
C GLY A 408 12.14 -37.27 -1.14
N VAL A 409 11.22 -37.06 -2.09
CA VAL A 409 11.51 -36.99 -3.52
C VAL A 409 11.31 -35.56 -4.03
N TYR A 410 12.31 -35.10 -4.77
CA TYR A 410 12.39 -33.75 -5.29
C TYR A 410 12.56 -33.80 -6.81
N THR A 411 11.97 -32.84 -7.51
CA THR A 411 12.25 -32.62 -8.93
C THR A 411 13.69 -32.13 -9.08
N ARG A 412 14.51 -32.81 -9.90
CA ARG A 412 15.92 -32.47 -10.15
C ARG A 412 16.01 -31.23 -11.03
N VAL A 413 16.40 -30.08 -10.47
CA VAL A 413 16.37 -28.80 -11.19
C VAL A 413 17.41 -28.71 -12.31
N SER A 414 18.58 -29.35 -12.16
CA SER A 414 19.60 -29.44 -13.21
C SER A 414 19.08 -30.04 -14.52
N ALA A 415 18.05 -30.90 -14.47
CA ALA A 415 17.41 -31.46 -15.66
C ALA A 415 16.48 -30.47 -16.40
N PHE A 416 16.20 -29.30 -15.81
CA PHE A 416 15.26 -28.30 -16.33
C PHE A 416 15.88 -26.90 -16.44
N THR A 417 17.15 -26.70 -16.12
CA THR A 417 17.80 -25.39 -16.18
C THR A 417 17.63 -24.71 -17.54
N ASP A 418 17.84 -25.45 -18.64
CA ASP A 418 17.64 -24.95 -20.01
C ASP A 418 16.20 -24.51 -20.26
N TRP A 419 15.22 -25.30 -19.81
CA TRP A 419 13.81 -24.96 -19.95
C TRP A 419 13.44 -23.73 -19.12
N ILE A 420 13.93 -23.64 -17.87
CA ILE A 420 13.70 -22.50 -16.99
C ILE A 420 14.25 -21.23 -17.64
N GLN A 421 15.50 -21.26 -18.12
CA GLN A 421 16.13 -20.11 -18.76
C GLN A 421 15.40 -19.73 -20.06
N ALA A 422 15.00 -20.71 -20.87
CA ALA A 422 14.27 -20.47 -22.10
C ALA A 422 12.92 -19.77 -21.82
N GLU A 423 12.16 -20.19 -20.81
CA GLU A 423 10.91 -19.53 -20.42
C GLU A 423 11.15 -18.10 -19.91
N ILE A 424 12.15 -17.90 -19.05
CA ILE A 424 12.50 -16.58 -18.50
C ILE A 424 12.95 -15.60 -19.60
N GLN A 425 13.69 -16.08 -20.61
CA GLN A 425 14.27 -15.26 -21.67
C GLN A 425 13.38 -15.09 -22.91
N LYS A 426 12.17 -15.68 -22.93
CA LYS A 426 11.24 -15.55 -24.07
C LYS A 426 10.94 -14.07 -24.38
N SER A 427 11.22 -13.67 -25.62
CA SER A 427 11.00 -12.30 -26.10
C SER A 427 9.51 -11.95 -26.18
N SER A 428 9.23 -10.65 -26.09
CA SER A 428 7.90 -10.09 -26.37
C SER A 428 7.38 -10.57 -27.74
N GLY A 429 6.13 -11.03 -27.79
CA GLY A 429 5.51 -11.60 -29.00
C GLY A 429 5.71 -13.11 -29.20
N SER A 430 6.66 -13.74 -28.50
CA SER A 430 6.81 -15.23 -28.46
C SER A 430 6.07 -15.87 -27.27
N ARG A 431 5.57 -15.04 -26.35
CA ARG A 431 4.82 -15.41 -25.15
C ARG A 431 3.60 -14.51 -25.02
N GLU A 432 2.59 -14.98 -24.28
CA GLU A 432 1.41 -14.16 -23.98
C GLU A 432 1.84 -12.83 -23.31
N PRO A 433 1.30 -11.68 -23.72
CA PRO A 433 1.73 -10.38 -23.17
C PRO A 433 1.22 -10.19 -21.74
N THR A 434 2.03 -9.57 -20.88
CA THR A 434 1.68 -9.26 -19.49
C THR A 434 0.71 -8.06 -19.44
N CYS A 435 -0.05 -7.92 -18.35
CA CYS A 435 -0.91 -6.74 -18.20
C CYS A 435 -0.13 -5.41 -18.20
N PRO A 436 1.03 -5.27 -17.53
CA PRO A 436 1.84 -4.05 -17.63
C PRO A 436 2.29 -3.72 -19.05
N GLU A 437 2.75 -4.71 -19.83
CA GLU A 437 3.15 -4.50 -21.24
C GLU A 437 1.99 -3.96 -22.07
N LEU A 438 0.82 -4.59 -21.92
CA LEU A 438 -0.40 -4.18 -22.60
C LEU A 438 -0.85 -2.77 -22.19
N LEU A 439 -0.84 -2.45 -20.90
CA LEU A 439 -1.28 -1.15 -20.39
C LEU A 439 -0.30 -0.03 -20.77
N LYS A 440 1.00 -0.31 -20.85
CA LYS A 440 2.01 0.65 -21.29
C LYS A 440 1.74 1.19 -22.70
N THR A 441 1.10 0.39 -23.57
CA THR A 441 0.73 0.85 -24.91
C THR A 441 -0.25 2.03 -24.91
N THR A 442 -0.97 2.26 -23.80
CA THR A 442 -1.91 3.41 -23.67
C THR A 442 -1.22 4.75 -23.46
N GLU A 443 0.07 4.74 -23.13
CA GLU A 443 0.88 5.95 -22.92
C GLU A 443 1.62 6.39 -24.19
N MET A 444 1.51 5.62 -25.28
CA MET A 444 2.22 5.83 -26.55
C MET A 444 1.39 6.66 -27.54
N THR A 445 2.01 7.13 -28.62
CA THR A 445 1.27 7.76 -29.74
C THR A 445 0.42 6.72 -30.48
N GLU A 446 -0.61 7.15 -31.23
CA GLU A 446 -1.53 6.22 -31.91
C GLU A 446 -0.82 5.24 -32.88
N GLU A 447 0.21 5.73 -33.58
CA GLU A 447 1.00 4.93 -34.53
C GLU A 447 1.89 3.91 -33.81
N GLU A 448 2.58 4.34 -32.75
CA GLU A 448 3.42 3.47 -31.92
C GLU A 448 2.60 2.44 -31.16
N GLN A 449 1.46 2.86 -30.59
CA GLN A 449 0.53 1.99 -29.88
C GLN A 449 0.09 0.84 -30.79
N LYS A 450 -0.30 1.13 -32.03
CA LYS A 450 -0.75 0.10 -32.98
C LYS A 450 0.36 -0.90 -33.31
N SER A 451 1.57 -0.41 -33.54
CA SER A 451 2.74 -1.24 -33.84
C SER A 451 3.12 -2.13 -32.66
N GLU A 452 3.25 -1.55 -31.46
CA GLU A 452 3.65 -2.27 -30.26
C GLU A 452 2.58 -3.27 -29.81
N PHE A 453 1.30 -2.88 -29.87
CA PHE A 453 0.19 -3.77 -29.59
C PHE A 453 0.19 -4.98 -30.52
N HIS A 454 0.35 -4.77 -31.83
CA HIS A 454 0.45 -5.87 -32.80
C HIS A 454 1.65 -6.80 -32.52
N SER A 455 2.81 -6.24 -32.17
CA SER A 455 4.00 -7.01 -31.77
C SER A 455 3.72 -7.90 -30.55
N LEU A 456 3.12 -7.34 -29.49
CA LEU A 456 2.74 -8.07 -28.28
C LEU A 456 1.71 -9.17 -28.55
N CYS A 457 0.76 -8.91 -29.44
CA CYS A 457 -0.31 -9.83 -29.80
C CYS A 457 0.11 -10.96 -30.74
N HIS A 458 1.29 -10.88 -31.36
CA HIS A 458 1.80 -11.89 -32.28
C HIS A 458 1.76 -13.30 -31.68
N PHE A 459 1.95 -13.46 -30.37
CA PHE A 459 1.85 -14.76 -29.70
C PHE A 459 0.54 -15.50 -30.00
N TYR A 460 -0.59 -14.79 -30.11
CA TYR A 460 -1.87 -15.44 -30.33
C TYR A 460 -2.01 -16.05 -31.73
N THR A 461 -1.24 -15.58 -32.71
CA THR A 461 -1.21 -16.20 -34.06
C THR A 461 -0.54 -17.57 -34.02
N LEU A 462 0.43 -17.77 -33.13
CA LEU A 462 1.11 -19.06 -32.93
C LEU A 462 0.17 -20.14 -32.37
N THR A 463 -0.96 -19.75 -31.78
CA THR A 463 -1.97 -20.67 -31.22
C THR A 463 -3.08 -21.02 -32.20
N CYS A 464 -2.96 -20.61 -33.47
CA CYS A 464 -3.99 -20.86 -34.47
C CYS A 464 -4.06 -22.33 -34.92
N PRO A 465 -5.27 -22.88 -35.12
CA PRO A 465 -5.43 -24.21 -35.70
C PRO A 465 -4.88 -24.26 -37.14
N PRO A 466 -4.26 -25.38 -37.56
CA PRO A 466 -3.64 -25.52 -38.87
C PRO A 466 -4.64 -25.50 -40.06
N ALA A 467 -5.95 -25.46 -39.80
CA ALA A 467 -7.01 -25.55 -40.80
C ALA A 467 -7.66 -24.20 -41.18
N GLN A 468 -7.20 -23.07 -40.63
CA GLN A 468 -7.77 -21.74 -40.91
C GLN A 468 -6.91 -20.93 -41.87
N SER A 469 -7.52 -19.98 -42.60
CA SER A 469 -6.79 -19.01 -43.41
C SER A 469 -6.01 -18.02 -42.53
N ASP A 470 -4.87 -17.53 -43.03
CA ASP A 470 -4.02 -16.56 -42.32
C ASP A 470 -4.78 -15.31 -41.86
N SER A 471 -5.75 -14.86 -42.65
CA SER A 471 -6.62 -13.72 -42.33
C SER A 471 -7.57 -13.99 -41.16
N SER A 472 -8.18 -15.19 -41.11
CA SER A 472 -9.07 -15.61 -40.02
C SER A 472 -8.29 -15.80 -38.72
N CYS A 473 -7.10 -16.40 -38.83
CA CYS A 473 -6.20 -16.57 -37.69
C CYS A 473 -5.77 -15.22 -37.10
N SER A 474 -5.39 -14.26 -37.95
CA SER A 474 -4.96 -12.94 -37.51
C SER A 474 -6.07 -12.19 -36.76
N GLN A 475 -7.32 -12.22 -37.28
CA GLN A 475 -8.48 -11.63 -36.60
C GLN A 475 -8.75 -12.29 -35.24
N MET A 476 -8.73 -13.63 -35.17
CA MET A 476 -8.92 -14.33 -33.90
C MET A 476 -7.82 -14.01 -32.88
N ALA A 477 -6.59 -13.84 -33.34
CA ALA A 477 -5.46 -13.48 -32.50
C ALA A 477 -5.60 -12.06 -31.94
N GLU A 478 -5.98 -11.10 -32.78
CA GLU A 478 -6.29 -9.72 -32.37
C GLU A 478 -7.44 -9.68 -31.37
N ASP A 479 -8.54 -10.40 -31.62
CA ASP A 479 -9.69 -10.45 -30.72
C ASP A 479 -9.33 -11.01 -29.33
N LYS A 480 -8.54 -12.09 -29.30
CA LYS A 480 -8.03 -12.66 -28.04
C LYS A 480 -7.15 -11.67 -27.29
N CYS A 481 -6.25 -11.01 -28.00
CA CYS A 481 -5.35 -10.04 -27.41
C CYS A 481 -6.08 -8.81 -26.87
N PHE A 482 -7.05 -8.28 -27.64
CA PHE A 482 -7.90 -7.17 -27.23
C PHE A 482 -8.76 -7.52 -26.02
N THR A 483 -9.30 -8.75 -25.98
CA THR A 483 -10.02 -9.26 -24.81
C THR A 483 -9.13 -9.27 -23.57
N ARG A 484 -7.86 -9.69 -23.70
CA ARG A 484 -6.88 -9.65 -22.60
C ARG A 484 -6.57 -8.22 -22.18
N PHE A 485 -6.31 -7.32 -23.14
CA PHE A 485 -6.09 -5.90 -22.89
C PHE A 485 -7.24 -5.27 -22.09
N LYS A 486 -8.49 -5.53 -22.48
CA LYS A 486 -9.67 -5.04 -21.74
C LYS A 486 -9.76 -5.61 -20.32
N LYS A 487 -9.45 -6.89 -20.12
CA LYS A 487 -9.36 -7.48 -18.78
C LYS A 487 -8.27 -6.82 -17.94
N CYS A 488 -7.11 -6.52 -18.53
CA CYS A 488 -6.02 -5.81 -17.85
C CYS A 488 -6.42 -4.39 -17.45
N GLN A 489 -7.09 -3.63 -18.33
CA GLN A 489 -7.62 -2.30 -18.02
C GLN A 489 -8.59 -2.34 -16.83
N LEU A 490 -9.53 -3.29 -16.84
CA LEU A 490 -10.51 -3.43 -15.77
C LEU A 490 -9.85 -3.81 -14.43
N ARG A 491 -8.87 -4.73 -14.46
CA ARG A 491 -8.09 -5.10 -13.27
C ARG A 491 -7.28 -3.93 -12.73
N ALA A 492 -6.60 -3.17 -13.58
CA ALA A 492 -5.85 -1.99 -13.17
C ALA A 492 -6.77 -0.95 -12.52
N PHE A 493 -7.93 -0.68 -13.13
CA PHE A 493 -8.92 0.23 -12.55
C PHE A 493 -9.42 -0.23 -11.18
N LEU A 494 -9.76 -1.51 -11.03
CA LEU A 494 -10.18 -2.10 -9.75
C LEU A 494 -9.07 -2.02 -8.70
N GLN A 495 -7.82 -2.25 -9.09
CA GLN A 495 -6.66 -2.16 -8.19
C GLN A 495 -6.44 -0.72 -7.71
N THR A 496 -6.55 0.27 -8.60
CA THR A 496 -6.49 1.69 -8.22
C THR A 496 -7.61 2.07 -7.26
N LEU A 497 -8.83 1.56 -7.49
CA LEU A 497 -9.95 1.79 -6.58
C LEU A 497 -9.68 1.16 -5.20
N LEU A 498 -9.13 -0.06 -5.15
CA LEU A 498 -8.76 -0.73 -3.91
C LEU A 498 -7.69 0.05 -3.14
N ASP A 499 -6.63 0.50 -3.81
CA ASP A 499 -5.56 1.30 -3.19
C ASP A 499 -6.10 2.64 -2.65
N LEU A 500 -7.01 3.29 -3.39
CA LEU A 500 -7.71 4.50 -2.92
C LEU A 500 -8.55 4.22 -1.66
N LEU A 501 -9.26 3.08 -1.62
CA LEU A 501 -10.05 2.68 -0.46
C LEU A 501 -9.16 2.35 0.75
N GLN A 502 -8.04 1.66 0.56
CA GLN A 502 -7.07 1.34 1.62
C GLN A 502 -6.42 2.61 2.16
N ARG A 503 -6.00 3.54 1.30
CA ARG A 503 -5.49 4.84 1.73
C ARG A 503 -6.55 5.68 2.44
N ALA A 504 -7.81 5.60 2.03
CA ALA A 504 -8.91 6.27 2.72
C ALA A 504 -9.15 5.65 4.10
N GLU A 505 -9.09 4.32 4.23
CA GLU A 505 -9.15 3.62 5.51
C GLU A 505 -7.99 4.02 6.43
N ASP A 506 -6.76 4.02 5.93
CA ASP A 506 -5.58 4.44 6.68
C ASP A 506 -5.66 5.91 7.10
N TYR A 507 -6.12 6.79 6.21
CA TYR A 507 -6.38 8.19 6.52
C TYR A 507 -7.44 8.35 7.59
N ILE A 508 -8.55 7.62 7.51
CA ILE A 508 -9.60 7.63 8.53
C ILE A 508 -9.04 7.13 9.87
N ARG A 509 -8.27 6.04 9.86
CA ARG A 509 -7.68 5.46 11.07
C ARG A 509 -6.65 6.38 11.72
N ASP A 510 -5.84 7.11 10.94
CA ASP A 510 -4.77 7.98 11.45
C ASP A 510 -5.22 9.41 11.76
N LYS A 511 -6.22 9.95 11.02
CA LYS A 511 -6.63 11.36 11.11
C LYS A 511 -8.03 11.58 11.66
N VAL A 512 -8.90 10.58 11.66
CA VAL A 512 -10.24 10.69 12.25
C VAL A 512 -10.22 10.06 13.64
N ASP A 513 -10.17 10.92 14.66
CA ASP A 513 -10.26 10.48 16.05
C ASP A 513 -11.68 10.01 16.38
N LEU A 514 -11.94 8.73 16.15
CA LEU A 514 -13.20 8.07 16.49
C LEU A 514 -13.44 7.98 18.01
N THR A 515 -12.48 8.35 18.86
CA THR A 515 -12.71 8.50 20.31
C THR A 515 -13.69 9.62 20.61
N PHE A 516 -13.82 10.62 19.72
CA PHE A 516 -14.85 11.64 19.86
C PHE A 516 -16.26 11.04 19.86
N PHE A 517 -16.56 10.09 18.98
CA PHE A 517 -17.89 9.47 18.91
C PHE A 517 -18.11 8.38 19.97
N THR A 518 -17.04 7.73 20.43
CA THR A 518 -17.11 6.58 21.34
C THR A 518 -16.89 6.94 22.81
N GLN A 519 -16.22 8.07 23.11
CA GLN A 519 -15.89 8.50 24.48
C GLN A 519 -16.42 9.91 24.78
N THR A 520 -16.14 10.87 23.90
CA THR A 520 -16.44 12.29 24.16
C THR A 520 -17.92 12.64 23.97
N LEU A 521 -18.56 12.09 22.93
CA LEU A 521 -19.97 12.32 22.63
C LEU A 521 -20.91 11.69 23.67
N PRO A 522 -20.69 10.44 24.14
CA PRO A 522 -21.46 9.89 25.26
C PRO A 522 -21.29 10.70 26.56
N GLN A 523 -20.07 11.14 26.90
CA GLN A 523 -19.83 11.98 28.08
C GLN A 523 -20.48 13.37 27.98
N LEU A 524 -20.52 13.96 26.78
CA LEU A 524 -21.22 15.23 26.53
C LEU A 524 -22.73 15.05 26.70
N VAL A 525 -23.29 13.97 26.17
CA VAL A 525 -24.72 13.63 26.34
C VAL A 525 -25.06 13.36 27.81
N GLU A 526 -24.19 12.66 28.54
CA GLU A 526 -24.35 12.37 29.97
C GLU A 526 -24.23 13.63 30.86
N ASN A 527 -23.33 14.56 30.51
CA ASN A 527 -23.23 15.87 31.16
C ASN A 527 -24.44 16.78 30.87
N ILE A 528 -24.98 16.74 29.65
CA ILE A 528 -26.21 17.48 29.31
C ILE A 528 -27.41 16.85 30.04
N TYR A 529 -27.49 15.53 30.13
CA TYR A 529 -28.58 14.84 30.83
C TYR A 529 -28.52 15.08 32.34
N SER A 530 -27.33 15.02 32.96
CA SER A 530 -27.16 15.29 34.39
C SER A 530 -27.39 16.76 34.73
N SER A 531 -26.94 17.71 33.91
CA SER A 531 -27.19 19.15 34.14
C SER A 531 -28.64 19.56 33.87
N ALA A 532 -29.35 18.91 32.94
CA ALA A 532 -30.75 19.22 32.63
C ALA A 532 -31.76 18.52 33.57
N PHE A 533 -31.41 17.39 34.20
CA PHE A 533 -32.36 16.56 34.95
C PHE A 533 -32.03 16.33 36.43
N THR A 534 -31.00 16.97 37.00
CA THR A 534 -30.70 16.90 38.46
C THR A 534 -31.07 18.16 39.24
N HIS A 535 -32.31 18.63 39.12
CA HIS A 535 -32.92 19.50 40.16
C HIS A 535 -34.31 18.97 40.51
N GLY A 536 -34.36 17.99 41.41
CA GLY A 536 -35.60 17.51 41.99
C GLY A 536 -35.41 16.43 43.05
N ARG A 537 -35.58 16.83 44.33
CA ARG A 537 -35.64 16.04 45.59
C ARG A 537 -34.28 15.69 46.21
N GLU A 538 -33.98 15.94 47.48
CA GLU A 538 -34.71 16.46 48.64
C GLU A 538 -33.71 16.61 49.80
N ARG A 539 -33.70 17.72 50.55
CA ARG A 539 -33.86 17.67 52.02
C ARG A 539 -34.01 19.05 52.65
N ARG A 540 -35.12 19.20 53.37
CA ARG A 540 -35.47 20.30 54.27
C ARG A 540 -34.68 20.24 55.59
N ASP A 541 -34.62 21.41 56.22
CA ASP A 541 -34.35 21.71 57.64
C ASP A 541 -32.90 21.68 58.14
N LEU A 542 -32.27 22.85 58.23
CA LEU A 542 -31.85 23.46 59.51
C LEU A 542 -31.42 24.93 59.34
N ASN A 543 -31.80 25.73 60.33
CA ASN A 543 -31.84 27.20 60.40
C ASN A 543 -30.48 27.94 60.37
N HIS A 544 -30.59 29.27 60.16
CA HIS A 544 -29.72 30.36 60.66
C HIS A 544 -28.37 30.57 59.90
N VAL A 545 -27.91 31.75 59.45
CA VAL A 545 -28.18 33.19 59.67
C VAL A 545 -27.71 34.00 58.43
N LEU A 546 -28.56 34.95 58.05
CA LEU A 546 -28.39 36.27 57.42
C LEU A 546 -26.99 36.85 57.05
N THR A 547 -27.05 37.78 56.06
CA THR A 547 -26.24 39.02 55.83
C THR A 547 -24.88 38.83 55.10
N GLN A 548 -24.41 39.66 54.15
CA GLN A 548 -24.80 40.97 53.63
C GLN A 548 -24.04 41.27 52.29
N ILE A 549 -24.71 41.97 51.36
CA ILE A 549 -24.31 43.23 50.68
C ILE A 549 -23.01 43.36 49.79
N SER A 550 -23.28 43.69 48.51
CA SER A 550 -22.70 44.73 47.63
C SER A 550 -21.42 44.57 46.79
N ARG A 551 -21.60 44.97 45.52
CA ARG A 551 -20.86 45.94 44.68
C ARG A 551 -19.32 45.87 44.52
N ALA A 552 -18.96 45.95 43.23
CA ALA A 552 -17.91 46.77 42.62
C ALA A 552 -16.44 46.31 42.66
N ARG A 553 -15.97 45.90 41.48
CA ARG A 553 -14.86 46.49 40.67
C ARG A 553 -13.65 47.15 41.39
N TRP A 554 -12.47 46.61 41.04
CA TRP A 554 -11.08 47.15 40.97
C TRP A 554 -10.39 47.69 42.23
N ASN A 555 -9.30 47.05 42.68
CA ASN A 555 -7.89 47.50 42.47
C ASN A 555 -6.82 46.58 43.12
N CYS A 556 -5.67 46.54 42.42
CA CYS A 556 -4.25 46.36 42.79
C CYS A 556 -3.83 45.75 44.15
N ASP A 557 -2.78 44.90 44.18
CA ASP A 557 -1.38 45.37 44.36
C ASP A 557 -0.34 44.21 44.27
N SER A 558 0.91 44.65 44.21
CA SER A 558 2.17 44.12 43.73
C SER A 558 3.14 43.62 44.81
N SER A 559 4.28 43.03 44.39
CA SER A 559 5.67 43.26 44.88
C SER A 559 6.55 42.03 44.53
N ARG A 560 7.87 42.06 44.24
CA ARG A 560 9.03 42.99 44.38
C ARG A 560 10.15 42.41 43.47
N THR A 561 11.12 43.14 42.89
CA THR A 561 12.36 43.64 43.55
C THR A 561 13.19 44.65 42.71
N ARG A 562 13.51 45.81 43.32
CA ARG A 562 14.76 46.65 43.44
C ARG A 562 15.75 46.93 42.24
N SER A 563 15.77 48.20 41.79
CA SER A 563 16.76 49.34 41.93
C SER A 563 18.30 49.13 41.81
N PRO A 564 19.21 50.16 41.67
CA PRO A 564 19.05 51.65 41.64
C PRO A 564 20.00 52.46 40.68
N THR A 565 19.72 53.77 40.50
CA THR A 565 20.63 54.97 40.42
C THR A 565 19.70 56.19 40.21
N GLY A 566 19.86 57.43 40.68
CA GLY A 566 20.79 58.18 41.52
C GLY A 566 20.47 59.70 41.33
N PHE A 567 20.82 60.54 42.31
CA PHE A 567 21.01 62.01 42.26
C PHE A 567 19.92 63.03 42.75
N ILE A 568 20.23 63.58 43.95
CA ILE A 568 20.29 65.00 44.40
C ILE A 568 19.09 65.69 45.12
N PRO A 569 19.36 66.54 46.15
CA PRO A 569 18.52 66.74 47.33
C PRO A 569 18.02 68.19 47.54
N ARG A 570 17.18 68.41 48.58
CA ARG A 570 17.17 69.63 49.41
C ARG A 570 16.57 69.40 50.81
N ARG A 571 17.18 70.07 51.79
CA ARG A 571 17.03 70.13 53.26
C ARG A 571 15.61 70.40 53.79
N TRP A 572 15.35 70.01 55.06
CA TRP A 572 15.05 70.82 56.28
C TRP A 572 15.00 69.83 57.48
N THR A 573 16.10 69.62 58.23
CA THR A 573 16.48 70.13 59.59
C THR A 573 15.75 69.58 60.83
N LEU A 574 16.59 69.18 61.81
CA LEU A 574 16.45 69.15 63.29
C LEU A 574 15.56 68.02 63.86
N SER A 575 16.10 66.95 64.47
CA SER A 575 16.96 66.78 65.66
C SER A 575 16.13 66.28 66.85
N GLY A 576 16.55 65.15 67.41
CA GLY A 576 16.03 64.49 68.61
C GLY A 576 16.65 63.10 68.71
#